data_AF-A0A2B2CAU5-F1
#
_entry.id   AF-A0A2B2CAU5-F1
#
_cell.length_a   1.000
_cell.length_b   1.000
_cell.length_c   1.000
_cell.angle_alpha   90.00
_cell.angle_beta   90.00
_cell.angle_gamma   90.00
#
_symmetry.space_group_name_H-M   'P 1'
#
loop_
_entity.id
_entity.type
_entity.pdbx_description
1 polymer ?
#
loop_
_entity_poly.entity_id
_entity_poly.type
_entity_poly.pdbx_seq_one_letter_code
_entity_poly.pdbx_strand_id
1 'polypeptide(L)' 'MKKIKRISAHQKRQYLINELIRFGIYKKNNKHLYEWTLSELETEYQNIDASELELSSNLQLK' A
#
# COMPACT_ATOMS: atom_id res chain seq x y z
N MET A 1 27.61 3.64 -18.39
CA MET A 1 27.07 3.33 -17.05
C MET A 1 25.55 3.45 -17.07
N LYS A 2 24.80 2.35 -17.13
CA LYS A 2 23.33 2.37 -17.03
C LYS A 2 22.97 2.74 -15.59
N LYS A 3 22.62 4.01 -15.34
CA LYS A 3 21.95 4.41 -14.10
C LYS A 3 20.54 3.82 -14.12
N ILE A 4 20.42 2.52 -13.86
CA ILE A 4 19.14 1.90 -13.51
C ILE A 4 18.68 2.69 -12.29
N LYS A 5 17.61 3.47 -12.44
CA LYS A 5 17.00 4.22 -11.35
C LYS A 5 16.62 3.19 -10.29
N ARG A 6 17.48 3.01 -9.30
CA ARG A 6 17.10 2.38 -8.04
C ARG A 6 15.98 3.26 -7.53
N ILE A 7 14.73 2.83 -7.72
CA ILE A 7 13.66 3.35 -6.90
C ILE A 7 14.15 3.04 -5.49
N SER A 8 14.64 4.07 -4.81
CA SER A 8 15.24 3.89 -3.50
C SER A 8 14.14 3.34 -2.58
N ALA A 9 14.49 2.50 -1.61
CA ALA A 9 13.51 1.99 -0.64
C ALA A 9 12.68 3.14 -0.03
N HIS A 10 13.28 4.32 0.09
CA HIS A 10 12.62 5.56 0.49
C HIS A 10 11.49 6.01 -0.47
N GLN A 11 11.73 6.03 -1.78
CA GLN A 11 10.71 6.38 -2.78
C GLN A 11 9.56 5.39 -2.79
N LYS A 12 9.86 4.08 -2.70
CA LYS A 12 8.83 3.05 -2.61
C LYS A 12 7.99 3.21 -1.34
N ARG A 13 8.65 3.52 -0.22
CA ARG A 13 7.98 3.77 1.06
C ARG A 13 7.04 4.97 0.99
N GLN A 14 7.48 6.10 0.45
CA GLN A 14 6.63 7.28 0.27
C GLN A 14 5.44 7.02 -0.65
N TYR A 15 5.65 6.27 -1.74
CA TYR A 15 4.56 5.85 -2.62
C TYR A 15 3.49 5.08 -1.85
N LEU A 16 3.87 4.04 -1.10
CA LEU A 16 2.93 3.22 -0.34
C LEU A 16 2.20 4.04 0.73
N ILE A 17 2.89 4.93 1.46
CA ILE A 17 2.25 5.80 2.45
C ILE A 17 1.20 6.68 1.78
N ASN A 18 1.52 7.30 0.63
CA ASN A 18 0.58 8.15 -0.09
C ASN A 18 -0.64 7.37 -0.57
N GLU A 19 -0.45 6.15 -1.09
CA GLU A 19 -1.57 5.32 -1.53
C GLU A 19 -2.46 4.91 -0.34
N LEU A 20 -1.87 4.43 0.76
CA LEU A 20 -2.62 4.09 1.97
C LEU A 20 -3.44 5.28 2.50
N ILE A 21 -2.86 6.48 2.46
CA ILE A 21 -3.56 7.72 2.80
C ILE A 21 -4.74 8.00 1.84
N ARG A 22 -4.55 7.78 0.53
CA ARG A 22 -5.63 7.92 -0.47
C ARG A 22 -6.79 6.96 -0.22
N PHE A 23 -6.51 5.76 0.27
CA PHE A 23 -7.53 4.80 0.71
C PHE A 23 -8.14 5.12 2.09
N GLY A 24 -7.73 6.22 2.73
CA GLY A 24 -8.25 6.66 4.02
C GLY A 24 -7.57 6.02 5.23
N ILE A 25 -6.47 5.30 5.04
CA ILE A 25 -5.68 4.72 6.12
C ILE A 25 -4.60 5.70 6.54
N TYR A 26 -4.76 6.33 7.70
CA TYR A 26 -3.80 7.30 8.23
C TYR A 26 -2.99 6.73 9.41
N LYS A 27 -3.60 5.81 10.15
CA LYS A 27 -3.05 5.15 11.34
C LYS A 27 -3.72 3.79 11.50
N LYS A 28 -2.98 2.80 11.96
CA LYS A 28 -3.53 1.49 12.32
C LYS A 28 -2.73 0.95 13.51
N ASN A 29 -3.41 0.28 14.43
CA ASN A 29 -2.84 -0.19 15.71
C ASN A 29 -2.17 0.91 16.54
N ASN A 30 -2.75 2.12 16.58
CA ASN A 30 -2.18 3.29 17.25
C ASN A 30 -0.80 3.76 16.76
N LYS A 31 -0.32 3.23 15.62
CA LYS A 31 0.90 3.68 14.96
C LYS A 31 0.58 4.44 13.68
N HIS A 32 1.35 5.48 13.42
CA HIS A 32 1.29 6.20 12.15
C HIS A 32 1.98 5.40 11.04
N LEU A 33 1.58 5.62 9.79
CA LEU A 33 2.22 4.97 8.63
C LEU A 33 3.73 5.27 8.52
N TYR A 34 4.17 6.41 9.04
CA TYR A 34 5.59 6.77 9.10
C TYR A 34 6.39 5.97 10.13
N GLU A 35 5.73 5.25 11.02
CA GLU A 35 6.37 4.36 12.00
C GLU A 35 6.46 2.91 11.48
N TRP A 36 5.85 2.63 10.32
CA TRP A 36 5.79 1.30 9.74
C TRP A 36 7.01 0.98 8.89
N THR A 37 7.46 -0.26 8.96
CA THR A 37 8.47 -0.79 8.05
C THR A 37 7.93 -0.87 6.62
N LEU A 38 8.84 -0.95 5.64
CA LEU A 38 8.44 -1.05 4.23
C LEU A 38 7.54 -2.28 3.99
N SER A 39 7.86 -3.41 4.62
CA SER A 39 7.09 -4.65 4.49
C SER A 39 5.68 -4.51 5.08
N GLU A 40 5.51 -3.83 6.21
CA GLU A 40 4.18 -3.57 6.78
C GLU A 40 3.32 -2.72 5.84
N LEU A 41 3.92 -1.69 5.22
CA LEU A 41 3.23 -0.86 4.23
C LEU A 41 2.87 -1.66 2.96
N GLU A 42 3.75 -2.55 2.50
CA GLU A 42 3.50 -3.43 1.35
C GLU A 42 2.38 -4.42 1.64
N THR A 43 2.40 -5.09 2.79
CA THR A 43 1.35 -6.03 3.19
C THR A 43 -0.01 -5.35 3.29
N GLU A 44 -0.08 -4.16 3.90
CA GLU A 44 -1.34 -3.44 4.00
C GLU A 44 -1.86 -2.99 2.64
N TYR A 45 -0.98 -2.47 1.78
CA TYR A 45 -1.35 -2.09 0.43
C TYR A 45 -1.87 -3.29 -0.38
N GLN A 46 -1.23 -4.46 -0.26
CA GLN A 46 -1.71 -5.70 -0.87
C GLN A 46 -3.06 -6.16 -0.31
N ASN A 47 -3.32 -5.96 0.97
CA ASN A 47 -4.61 -6.30 1.57
C ASN A 47 -5.74 -5.41 1.05
N ILE A 48 -5.47 -4.13 0.79
CA ILE A 48 -6.44 -3.23 0.16
C ILE A 48 -6.74 -3.68 -1.27
N ASP A 49 -5.69 -3.93 -2.06
CA ASP A 49 -5.81 -4.39 -3.44
C ASP A 49 -6.61 -5.72 -3.51
N ALA A 50 -6.31 -6.66 -2.61
CA ALA A 50 -7.06 -7.91 -2.49
C ALA A 50 -8.54 -7.67 -2.09
N SER A 51 -8.80 -6.74 -1.17
CA SER A 51 -10.17 -6.39 -0.77
C SER A 51 -10.96 -5.69 -1.88
N GLU A 52 -10.30 -4.90 -2.73
CA GLU A 52 -10.92 -4.22 -3.88
C GLU A 52 -11.24 -5.22 -5.02
N LEU A 53 -10.42 -6.27 -5.17
CA LEU A 53 -10.67 -7.38 -6.09
C LEU A 53 -11.79 -8.31 -5.62
N GLU A 54 -11.94 -8.54 -4.31
CA GLU A 54 -13.04 -9.33 -3.72
C GLU A 54 -14.41 -8.64 -3.86
N LEU A 55 -14.45 -7.31 -3.89
CA LEU A 55 -15.71 -6.57 -4.15
C LEU A 55 -16.13 -6.63 -5.63
N SER A 56 -15.16 -6.78 -6.53
CA SER A 56 -15.42 -6.88 -7.98
C SER A 56 -15.88 -8.28 -8.41
N SER A 57 -15.46 -9.34 -7.71
CA SER A 57 -15.88 -10.72 -7.99
C SER A 57 -17.32 -11.03 -7.53
N ASN A 58 -17.83 -10.32 -6.52
CA ASN A 58 -19.18 -10.53 -5.98
C ASN A 58 -20.31 -9.85 -6.79
N LEU A 59 -20.01 -9.16 -7.90
CA LEU A 59 -21.02 -8.59 -8.81
C LEU A 59 -21.28 -9.46 -10.05
N GLN A 60 -20.76 -10.68 -10.13
CA GLN A 60 -21.12 -11.66 -11.14
C GLN A 60 -21.79 -12.88 -10.51
N LEU A 61 -23.10 -12.77 -10.32
CA LEU A 61 -24.16 -13.78 -10.47
C LEU A 61 -25.29 -13.50 -9.47
N LYS A 62 -26.29 -12.77 -9.93
CA LYS A 62 -27.67 -12.95 -9.49
C LYS A 62 -28.57 -12.99 -10.71
#